data_AF-A0AAN8UG71-F1
#
_entry.id   AF-A0AAN8UG71-F1
#
_cell.length_a   1.000
_cell.length_b   1.000
_cell.length_c   1.000
_cell.angle_alpha   90.00
_cell.angle_beta   90.00
_cell.angle_gamma   90.00
#
_symmetry.space_group_name_H-M   'P 1'
#
loop_
_entity.id
_entity.type
_entity.pdbx_description
1 polymer ?
#
loop_
_entity_poly.entity_id
_entity_poly.type
_entity_poly.pdbx_seq_one_letter_code
_entity_poly.pdbx_strand_id
1 'polypeptide(L)'
;MNDGKSNQLDSADDPFGKLPEHLLIEIFIRIPVSGWAQISCVKKQWANLFRGECLWQTALIRTYPSASHAKRWPGPIPRGLSKRRYIALYISKHILALDGEIDEIVGHTYLFLKEQLEISILPPPSGILHGTIIDQFIACGKSRDKAHELASQIWLAVLDNLEENEHTFLLLKRLALEGDVFLPYPYSRSYKVQWKVYEKLFTDFRDCFDRVDYHDLLASAKSKFQPIPSSWLGY
;
A
#
# COMPACT_ATOMS: atom_id res chain seq x y z
N MET A 1 5.91 -28.89 60.34
CA MET A 1 6.57 -29.18 59.04
C MET A 1 5.50 -29.66 58.10
N ASN A 2 5.11 -28.79 57.18
CA ASN A 2 4.01 -29.00 56.25
C ASN A 2 4.66 -29.10 54.87
N ASP A 3 4.86 -30.33 54.38
CA ASP A 3 5.50 -30.54 53.08
C ASP A 3 4.59 -30.04 51.97
N GLY A 4 5.07 -29.01 51.28
CA GLY A 4 4.42 -28.40 50.15
C GLY A 4 4.27 -29.40 49.02
N LYS A 5 3.03 -29.83 48.79
CA LYS A 5 2.60 -30.25 47.46
C LYS A 5 2.72 -29.03 46.55
N SER A 6 3.83 -28.97 45.81
CA SER A 6 3.91 -28.17 44.60
C SER A 6 2.75 -28.60 43.70
N ASN A 7 1.80 -27.70 43.50
CA ASN A 7 0.83 -27.82 42.43
C ASN A 7 1.60 -27.81 41.11
N GLN A 8 2.03 -28.99 40.65
CA GLN A 8 2.06 -29.29 39.23
C GLN A 8 0.62 -29.17 38.76
N LEU A 9 0.23 -27.95 38.41
CA LEU A 9 -0.78 -27.75 37.38
C LEU A 9 -0.19 -28.41 36.14
N ASP A 10 -0.61 -29.66 35.93
CA ASP A 10 -0.52 -30.36 34.66
C ASP A 10 -0.71 -29.33 33.55
N SER A 11 0.22 -29.34 32.59
CA SER A 11 0.07 -28.60 31.35
C SER A 11 -1.24 -29.04 30.71
N ALA A 12 -2.32 -28.31 31.00
CA ALA A 12 -3.60 -28.50 30.36
C ALA A 12 -3.32 -28.50 28.85
N ASP A 13 -3.73 -29.60 28.21
CA ASP A 13 -3.44 -29.93 26.83
C ASP A 13 -3.49 -28.68 25.96
N ASP A 14 -2.36 -28.36 25.34
CA ASP A 14 -2.30 -27.40 24.25
C ASP A 14 -2.62 -28.17 22.96
N PRO A 15 -3.90 -28.30 22.56
CA PRO A 15 -4.28 -29.14 21.43
C PRO A 15 -3.61 -28.66 20.14
N PHE A 16 -3.26 -27.37 20.05
CA PHE A 16 -2.60 -26.78 18.89
C PHE A 16 -1.07 -26.90 18.96
N GLY A 17 -0.46 -26.91 20.14
CA GLY A 17 0.99 -27.04 20.30
C GLY A 17 1.54 -28.40 19.89
N LYS A 18 0.69 -29.44 19.92
CA LYS A 18 1.04 -30.80 19.48
C LYS A 18 0.84 -31.03 17.97
N LEU A 19 0.22 -30.10 17.26
CA LEU A 19 -0.06 -30.26 15.83
C LEU A 19 1.21 -30.01 14.99
N PRO A 20 1.44 -30.82 13.93
CA PRO A 20 2.42 -30.50 12.89
C PRO A 20 2.16 -29.14 12.24
N GLU A 21 3.24 -28.46 11.82
CA GLU A 21 3.17 -27.12 11.23
C GLU A 21 2.25 -27.03 10.01
N HIS A 22 2.24 -28.05 9.14
CA HIS A 22 1.39 -28.06 7.94
C HIS A 22 -0.11 -28.07 8.28
N LEU A 23 -0.51 -28.72 9.39
CA LEU A 23 -1.90 -28.68 9.87
C LEU A 23 -2.24 -27.33 10.48
N LEU A 24 -1.32 -26.73 11.24
CA LEU A 24 -1.49 -25.37 11.77
C LEU A 24 -1.67 -24.35 10.64
N ILE A 25 -0.86 -24.45 9.58
CA ILE A 25 -0.99 -23.61 8.40
C ILE A 25 -2.37 -23.77 7.76
N GLU A 26 -2.82 -25.00 7.48
CA GLU A 26 -4.13 -25.26 6.87
C GLU A 26 -5.29 -24.73 7.73
N ILE A 27 -5.17 -24.80 9.05
CA ILE A 27 -6.16 -24.20 9.97
C ILE A 27 -6.12 -22.67 9.88
N PHE A 28 -4.95 -22.06 9.96
CA PHE A 28 -4.82 -20.59 9.96
C PHE A 28 -5.27 -19.95 8.67
N ILE A 29 -4.94 -20.52 7.51
CA ILE A 29 -5.33 -19.93 6.21
C ILE A 29 -6.84 -20.01 5.92
N ARG A 30 -7.60 -20.78 6.70
CA ARG A 30 -9.07 -20.82 6.63
C ARG A 30 -9.73 -19.68 7.41
N ILE A 31 -8.98 -19.03 8.30
CA ILE A 31 -9.45 -17.87 9.05
C ILE A 31 -9.30 -16.62 8.16
N PRO A 32 -10.25 -15.66 8.19
CA PRO A 32 -10.09 -14.41 7.46
C PRO A 32 -8.77 -13.70 7.79
N VAL A 33 -8.14 -13.09 6.78
CA VAL A 33 -6.83 -12.41 6.91
C VAL A 33 -6.84 -11.32 7.99
N SER A 34 -7.99 -10.70 8.26
CA SER A 34 -8.16 -9.70 9.33
C SER A 34 -7.85 -10.23 10.73
N GLY A 35 -7.92 -11.55 10.95
CA GLY A 35 -7.59 -12.21 12.21
C GLY A 35 -6.14 -12.66 12.35
N TRP A 36 -5.35 -12.59 11.27
CA TRP A 36 -4.02 -13.21 11.23
C TRP A 36 -3.00 -12.51 12.12
N ALA A 37 -3.11 -11.19 12.25
CA ALA A 37 -2.26 -10.41 13.15
C ALA A 37 -2.41 -10.89 14.61
N GLN A 38 -3.66 -11.05 15.07
CA GLN A 38 -3.97 -11.51 16.42
C GLN A 38 -3.47 -12.95 16.65
N ILE A 39 -3.72 -13.86 15.69
CA ILE A 39 -3.24 -15.24 15.77
C ILE A 39 -1.71 -15.28 15.87
N SER A 40 -1.02 -14.49 15.05
CA SER A 40 0.44 -14.46 15.04
C SER A 40 1.04 -14.05 16.39
N CYS A 41 0.30 -13.29 17.20
CA CYS A 41 0.74 -12.83 18.52
C CYS A 41 0.51 -13.83 19.66
N VAL A 42 -0.22 -14.93 19.43
CA VAL A 42 -0.57 -15.88 20.52
C VAL A 42 0.64 -16.66 21.02
N LYS A 43 1.50 -17.14 20.10
CA LYS A 43 2.69 -17.94 20.43
C LYS A 43 3.84 -17.64 19.47
N LYS A 44 5.08 -17.71 19.99
CA LYS A 44 6.30 -17.52 19.19
C LYS A 44 6.38 -18.47 17.99
N GLN A 45 5.99 -19.73 18.17
CA GLN A 45 5.93 -20.71 17.08
C GLN A 45 4.99 -20.23 15.95
N TRP A 46 3.81 -19.71 16.30
CA TRP A 46 2.85 -19.25 15.31
C TRP A 46 3.34 -17.98 14.62
N ALA A 47 3.93 -17.05 15.36
CA ALA A 47 4.61 -15.88 14.78
C ALA A 47 5.65 -16.29 13.73
N ASN A 48 6.43 -17.35 13.99
CA ASN A 48 7.41 -17.87 13.04
C ASN A 48 6.73 -18.42 11.77
N LEU A 49 5.60 -19.12 11.88
CA LEU A 49 4.83 -19.60 10.72
C LEU A 49 4.36 -18.42 9.85
N PHE A 50 3.86 -17.34 10.44
CA PHE A 50 3.44 -16.13 9.71
C PHE A 50 4.61 -15.32 9.11
N ARG A 51 5.84 -15.58 9.52
CA ARG A 51 7.05 -15.04 8.87
C ARG A 51 7.57 -15.93 7.75
N GLY A 52 7.22 -17.22 7.77
CA GLY A 52 7.68 -18.22 6.82
C GLY A 52 6.95 -18.17 5.48
N GLU A 53 7.65 -18.53 4.41
CA GLU A 53 7.12 -18.52 3.04
C GLU A 53 6.00 -19.56 2.83
N CYS A 54 6.10 -20.72 3.48
CA CYS A 54 5.16 -21.83 3.32
C CYS A 54 3.70 -21.40 3.57
N LEU A 55 3.44 -20.72 4.70
CA LEU A 55 2.09 -20.26 5.05
C LEU A 55 1.52 -19.33 3.96
N TRP A 56 2.30 -18.34 3.53
CA TRP A 56 1.87 -17.37 2.53
C TRP A 56 1.71 -17.99 1.14
N GLN A 57 2.56 -18.94 0.78
CA GLN A 57 2.45 -19.67 -0.48
C GLN A 57 1.16 -20.52 -0.50
N THR A 58 0.86 -21.24 0.58
CA THR A 58 -0.38 -22.02 0.69
C THR A 58 -1.61 -21.10 0.65
N ALA A 59 -1.57 -19.98 1.37
CA ALA A 59 -2.63 -18.97 1.34
C ALA A 59 -2.86 -18.40 -0.06
N LEU A 60 -1.78 -18.09 -0.78
CA LEU A 60 -1.81 -17.56 -2.14
C LEU A 60 -2.46 -18.55 -3.10
N ILE A 61 -2.03 -19.81 -3.10
CA ILE A 61 -2.59 -20.87 -3.96
C ILE A 61 -4.07 -21.09 -3.67
N ARG A 62 -4.45 -21.08 -2.39
CA ARG A 62 -5.85 -21.27 -1.97
C ARG A 62 -6.75 -20.11 -2.39
N THR A 63 -6.30 -18.88 -2.19
CA THR A 63 -7.13 -17.68 -2.36
C THR A 63 -7.13 -17.18 -3.80
N TYR A 64 -6.00 -17.33 -4.50
CA TYR A 64 -5.77 -16.81 -5.85
C TYR A 64 -5.09 -17.87 -6.76
N PRO A 65 -5.76 -19.01 -7.02
CA PRO A 65 -5.15 -20.13 -7.74
C PRO A 65 -4.70 -19.78 -9.16
N SER A 66 -5.38 -18.86 -9.84
CA SER A 66 -4.98 -18.40 -11.18
C SER A 66 -3.73 -17.51 -11.15
N ALA A 67 -3.60 -16.68 -10.10
CA ALA A 67 -2.46 -15.77 -9.96
C ALA A 67 -1.20 -16.47 -9.44
N SER A 68 -1.33 -17.56 -8.67
CA SER A 68 -0.18 -18.31 -8.18
C SER A 68 0.72 -18.83 -9.31
N HIS A 69 0.12 -19.13 -10.47
CA HIS A 69 0.80 -19.66 -11.66
C HIS A 69 1.22 -18.60 -12.69
N ALA A 70 0.86 -17.32 -12.48
CA ALA A 70 1.22 -16.27 -13.43
C ALA A 70 2.75 -16.14 -13.56
N LYS A 71 3.25 -15.86 -14.76
CA LYS A 71 4.69 -15.70 -15.03
C LYS A 71 5.23 -14.44 -14.33
N ARG A 72 6.54 -14.40 -14.09
CA ARG A 72 7.22 -13.14 -13.73
C ARG A 72 6.99 -12.13 -14.87
N TRP A 73 6.72 -10.88 -14.50
CA TRP A 73 6.63 -9.78 -15.44
C TRP A 73 7.99 -9.07 -15.59
N PRO A 74 8.26 -8.44 -16.75
CA PRO A 74 9.42 -7.57 -16.93
C PRO A 74 9.21 -6.22 -16.22
N GLY A 75 10.25 -5.40 -16.14
CA GLY A 75 10.17 -4.03 -15.64
C GLY A 75 10.83 -3.80 -14.27
N PRO A 76 10.82 -2.56 -13.78
CA PRO A 76 11.57 -2.14 -12.59
C PRO A 76 10.97 -2.60 -11.25
N ILE A 77 9.68 -2.94 -11.20
CA ILE A 77 8.97 -3.30 -9.96
C ILE A 77 8.93 -4.83 -9.81
N PRO A 78 9.67 -5.41 -8.85
CA PRO A 78 9.75 -6.85 -8.70
C PRO A 78 8.51 -7.43 -8.01
N ARG A 79 8.22 -8.69 -8.34
CA ARG A 79 7.12 -9.48 -7.78
C ARG A 79 7.30 -9.86 -6.29
N GLY A 80 8.53 -9.95 -5.80
CA GLY A 80 8.80 -10.37 -4.42
C GLY A 80 8.33 -11.80 -4.09
N LEU A 81 8.21 -12.07 -2.78
CA LEU A 81 7.84 -13.37 -2.21
C LEU A 81 6.33 -13.50 -1.96
N SER A 82 5.86 -14.69 -1.57
CA SER A 82 4.42 -15.02 -1.48
C SER A 82 3.65 -14.08 -0.57
N LYS A 83 4.23 -13.60 0.54
CA LYS A 83 3.58 -12.60 1.40
C LYS A 83 3.28 -11.30 0.63
N ARG A 84 4.27 -10.76 -0.07
CA ARG A 84 4.11 -9.51 -0.86
C ARG A 84 3.07 -9.71 -1.95
N ARG A 85 3.13 -10.86 -2.65
CA ARG A 85 2.18 -11.21 -3.71
C ARG A 85 0.76 -11.34 -3.19
N TYR A 86 0.56 -11.99 -2.04
CA TYR A 86 -0.74 -12.11 -1.39
C TYR A 86 -1.33 -10.74 -1.07
N ILE A 87 -0.53 -9.85 -0.48
CA ILE A 87 -0.93 -8.49 -0.15
C ILE A 87 -1.25 -7.69 -1.42
N ALA A 88 -0.43 -7.80 -2.47
CA ALA A 88 -0.67 -7.14 -3.75
C ALA A 88 -2.00 -7.57 -4.38
N LEU A 89 -2.29 -8.87 -4.42
CA LEU A 89 -3.57 -9.39 -4.93
C LEU A 89 -4.75 -8.95 -4.09
N TYR A 90 -4.59 -8.93 -2.76
CA TYR A 90 -5.60 -8.42 -1.85
C TYR A 90 -5.90 -6.93 -2.13
N ILE A 91 -4.88 -6.10 -2.27
CA ILE A 91 -5.01 -4.67 -2.60
C ILE A 91 -5.67 -4.48 -3.96
N SER A 92 -5.21 -5.22 -4.98
CA SER A 92 -5.77 -5.15 -6.34
C SER A 92 -7.27 -5.45 -6.34
N LYS A 93 -7.68 -6.49 -5.59
CA LYS A 93 -9.08 -6.89 -5.45
C LYS A 93 -9.93 -5.91 -4.64
N HIS A 94 -9.42 -5.41 -3.52
CA HIS A 94 -10.24 -4.73 -2.51
C HIS A 94 -10.12 -3.20 -2.53
N ILE A 95 -9.02 -2.65 -3.04
CA ILE A 95 -8.76 -1.21 -3.05
C ILE A 95 -8.92 -0.64 -4.46
N LEU A 96 -8.40 -1.33 -5.47
CA LEU A 96 -8.30 -0.77 -6.83
C LEU A 96 -9.47 -1.16 -7.75
N ALA A 97 -10.17 -2.26 -7.45
CA ALA A 97 -11.43 -2.69 -8.07
C ALA A 97 -11.53 -2.44 -9.60
N LEU A 98 -10.47 -2.77 -10.35
CA LEU A 98 -10.39 -2.58 -11.79
C LEU A 98 -11.28 -3.59 -12.52
N ASP A 99 -12.48 -3.18 -12.94
CA ASP A 99 -13.40 -3.92 -13.83
C ASP A 99 -13.64 -5.41 -13.50
N GLY A 100 -13.42 -5.81 -12.24
CA GLY A 100 -13.54 -7.20 -11.77
C GLY A 100 -12.34 -8.11 -12.08
N GLU A 101 -11.32 -7.64 -12.79
CA GLU A 101 -10.09 -8.41 -13.04
C GLU A 101 -9.01 -8.08 -11.99
N ILE A 102 -8.57 -9.11 -11.27
CA ILE A 102 -7.48 -8.98 -10.30
C ILE A 102 -6.15 -8.98 -11.06
N ASP A 103 -5.52 -7.82 -11.18
CA ASP A 103 -4.19 -7.67 -11.75
C ASP A 103 -3.13 -7.59 -10.65
N GLU A 104 -2.28 -8.62 -10.54
CA GLU A 104 -1.19 -8.71 -9.55
C GLU A 104 -0.23 -7.52 -9.69
N ILE A 105 0.09 -7.08 -10.93
CA ILE A 105 1.05 -5.99 -11.12
C ILE A 105 0.53 -4.68 -10.56
N VAL A 106 -0.77 -4.42 -10.69
CA VAL A 106 -1.39 -3.18 -10.19
C VAL A 106 -1.26 -3.10 -8.66
N GLY A 107 -1.50 -4.21 -7.96
CA GLY A 107 -1.28 -4.30 -6.52
C GLY A 107 0.18 -4.11 -6.10
N HIS A 108 1.14 -4.64 -6.87
CA HIS A 108 2.56 -4.43 -6.58
C HIS A 108 3.01 -3.00 -6.82
N THR A 109 2.47 -2.35 -7.85
CA THR A 109 2.74 -0.95 -8.15
C THR A 109 2.19 -0.03 -7.07
N TYR A 110 0.99 -0.34 -6.52
CA TYR A 110 0.47 0.34 -5.34
C TYR A 110 1.40 0.20 -4.14
N LEU A 111 1.81 -1.03 -3.81
CA LEU A 111 2.71 -1.28 -2.67
C LEU A 111 4.03 -0.55 -2.84
N PHE A 112 4.62 -0.62 -4.05
CA PHE A 112 5.84 0.11 -4.38
C PHE A 112 5.69 1.61 -4.11
N LEU A 113 4.64 2.23 -4.66
CA LEU A 113 4.44 3.67 -4.50
C LEU A 113 4.23 4.04 -3.02
N LYS A 114 3.37 3.29 -2.32
CA LYS A 114 3.10 3.51 -0.89
C LYS A 114 4.38 3.40 -0.05
N GLU A 115 5.18 2.36 -0.27
CA GLU A 115 6.47 2.15 0.41
C GLU A 115 7.45 3.30 0.15
N GLN A 116 7.54 3.78 -1.09
CA GLN A 116 8.43 4.90 -1.42
C GLN A 116 8.02 6.19 -0.70
N LEU A 117 6.72 6.43 -0.52
CA LEU A 117 6.19 7.63 0.13
C LEU A 117 6.24 7.56 1.66
N GLU A 118 5.99 6.40 2.26
CA GLU A 118 5.92 6.23 3.73
C GLU A 118 7.28 5.91 4.38
N ILE A 119 8.14 5.11 3.73
CA ILE A 119 9.38 4.59 4.35
C ILE A 119 10.57 5.52 4.08
N SER A 120 10.57 6.22 2.95
CA SER A 120 11.72 7.05 2.59
C SER A 120 11.71 8.38 3.34
N ILE A 121 12.77 8.64 4.12
CA ILE A 121 13.02 9.96 4.75
C ILE A 121 13.13 11.06 3.69
N LEU A 122 13.58 10.71 2.48
CA LEU A 122 13.60 11.60 1.33
C LEU A 122 13.13 10.80 0.09
N PRO A 123 11.81 10.74 -0.18
CA PRO A 123 11.30 10.00 -1.33
C PRO A 123 11.91 10.56 -2.63
N PRO A 124 12.11 9.71 -3.66
CA PRO A 124 12.45 10.20 -4.99
C PRO A 124 11.42 11.24 -5.47
N PRO A 125 11.81 12.20 -6.31
CA PRO A 125 10.87 13.11 -6.95
C PRO A 125 9.68 12.37 -7.55
N SER A 126 8.48 12.92 -7.40
CA SER A 126 7.23 12.28 -7.85
C SER A 126 7.22 11.97 -9.34
N GLY A 127 7.92 12.75 -10.16
CA GLY A 127 8.11 12.47 -11.59
C GLY A 127 8.89 11.17 -11.85
N ILE A 128 9.89 10.86 -11.03
CA ILE A 128 10.65 9.59 -11.13
C ILE A 128 9.77 8.42 -10.71
N LEU A 129 9.04 8.57 -9.59
CA LEU A 129 8.10 7.53 -9.14
C LEU A 129 7.02 7.28 -10.18
N HIS A 130 6.41 8.34 -10.73
CA HIS A 130 5.40 8.21 -11.76
C HIS A 130 5.97 7.58 -13.03
N GLY A 131 7.14 8.02 -13.51
CA GLY A 131 7.78 7.42 -14.68
C GLY A 131 8.13 5.95 -14.49
N THR A 132 8.57 5.55 -13.29
CA THR A 132 8.82 4.13 -12.97
C THR A 132 7.55 3.29 -13.08
N ILE A 133 6.41 3.82 -12.63
CA ILE A 133 5.11 3.16 -12.74
C ILE A 133 4.68 3.05 -14.21
N ILE A 134 4.85 4.11 -14.99
CA ILE A 134 4.56 4.13 -16.43
C ILE A 134 5.40 3.07 -17.15
N ASP A 135 6.71 3.07 -16.95
CA ASP A 135 7.64 2.13 -17.59
C ASP A 135 7.33 0.69 -17.20
N GLN A 136 6.89 0.46 -15.97
CA GLN A 136 6.44 -0.85 -15.51
C GLN A 136 5.24 -1.35 -16.30
N PHE A 137 4.21 -0.54 -16.50
CA PHE A 137 3.02 -0.96 -17.25
C PHE A 137 3.30 -1.11 -18.74
N ILE A 138 4.12 -0.25 -19.32
CA ILE A 138 4.56 -0.37 -20.73
C ILE A 138 5.36 -1.66 -20.92
N ALA A 139 6.29 -1.98 -20.01
CA ALA A 139 7.04 -3.24 -20.05
C ALA A 139 6.12 -4.47 -19.96
N CYS A 140 5.03 -4.38 -19.21
CA CYS A 140 3.96 -5.39 -19.16
C CYS A 140 3.02 -5.39 -20.39
N GLY A 141 3.33 -4.63 -21.43
CA GLY A 141 2.58 -4.60 -22.69
C GLY A 141 1.34 -3.71 -22.70
N LYS A 142 1.14 -2.85 -21.69
CA LYS A 142 0.03 -1.88 -21.70
C LYS A 142 0.37 -0.72 -22.64
N SER A 143 -0.66 -0.13 -23.27
CA SER A 143 -0.50 1.10 -24.05
C SER A 143 -0.10 2.27 -23.14
N ARG A 144 0.45 3.34 -23.74
CA ARG A 144 0.79 4.58 -23.00
C ARG A 144 -0.41 5.16 -22.27
N ASP A 145 -1.58 5.15 -22.90
CA ASP A 145 -2.82 5.66 -22.32
C ASP A 145 -3.30 4.80 -21.15
N LYS A 146 -3.26 3.47 -21.31
CA LYS A 146 -3.66 2.58 -20.23
C LYS A 146 -2.69 2.62 -19.06
N ALA A 147 -1.39 2.73 -19.33
CA ALA A 147 -0.36 2.92 -18.31
C ALA A 147 -0.60 4.21 -17.52
N HIS A 148 -0.90 5.32 -18.19
CA HIS A 148 -1.20 6.61 -17.56
C HIS A 148 -2.48 6.56 -16.69
N GLU A 149 -3.52 5.92 -17.20
CA GLU A 149 -4.78 5.74 -16.48
C GLU A 149 -4.56 4.91 -15.19
N LEU A 150 -3.93 3.74 -15.30
CA LEU A 150 -3.63 2.87 -14.17
C LEU A 150 -2.71 3.57 -13.16
N ALA A 151 -1.68 4.27 -13.63
CA ALA A 151 -0.80 5.05 -12.77
C ALA A 151 -1.57 6.10 -11.99
N SER A 152 -2.49 6.82 -12.65
CA SER A 152 -3.34 7.82 -12.00
C SER A 152 -4.24 7.23 -10.92
N GLN A 153 -4.88 6.09 -11.22
CA GLN A 153 -5.74 5.38 -10.25
C GLN A 153 -4.94 4.91 -9.04
N ILE A 154 -3.73 4.38 -9.25
CA ILE A 154 -2.85 3.93 -8.17
C ILE A 154 -2.40 5.10 -7.32
N TRP A 155 -2.01 6.22 -7.92
CA TRP A 155 -1.66 7.43 -7.17
C TRP A 155 -2.80 7.90 -6.29
N LEU A 156 -4.02 7.99 -6.82
CA LEU A 156 -5.20 8.38 -6.05
C LEU A 156 -5.43 7.42 -4.87
N ALA A 157 -5.43 6.11 -5.14
CA ALA A 157 -5.63 5.10 -4.12
C ALA A 157 -4.54 5.13 -3.03
N VAL A 158 -3.27 5.37 -3.38
CA VAL A 158 -2.20 5.52 -2.39
C VAL A 158 -2.43 6.77 -1.55
N LEU A 159 -2.70 7.92 -2.16
CA LEU A 159 -2.95 9.18 -1.45
C LEU A 159 -4.13 9.07 -0.47
N ASP A 160 -5.19 8.36 -0.84
CA ASP A 160 -6.35 8.11 0.03
C ASP A 160 -6.05 7.19 1.23
N ASN A 161 -4.95 6.43 1.18
CA ASN A 161 -4.61 5.42 2.17
C ASN A 161 -3.26 5.70 2.87
N LEU A 162 -2.71 6.91 2.74
CA LEU A 162 -1.59 7.38 3.56
C LEU A 162 -2.08 7.67 4.99
N GLU A 163 -1.24 7.40 5.97
CA GLU A 163 -1.53 7.73 7.37
C GLU A 163 -1.62 9.24 7.60
N GLU A 164 -2.55 9.68 8.43
CA GLU A 164 -2.71 11.10 8.79
C GLU A 164 -1.74 11.48 9.91
N ASN A 165 -0.51 11.83 9.53
CA ASN A 165 0.55 12.23 10.44
C ASN A 165 1.39 13.38 9.86
N GLU A 166 2.29 13.95 10.66
CA GLU A 166 3.15 15.07 10.27
C GLU A 166 4.03 14.74 9.05
N HIS A 167 4.52 13.50 8.95
CA HIS A 167 5.30 13.04 7.80
C HIS A 167 4.49 13.13 6.51
N THR A 168 3.23 12.69 6.51
CA THR A 168 2.32 12.80 5.36
C THR A 168 2.03 14.25 5.00
N PHE A 169 1.87 15.14 5.98
CA PHE A 169 1.70 16.57 5.70
C PHE A 169 2.90 17.16 4.94
N LEU A 170 4.12 16.92 5.43
CA LEU A 170 5.36 17.40 4.81
C LEU A 170 5.55 16.78 3.41
N LEU A 171 5.22 15.49 3.25
CA LEU A 171 5.23 14.82 1.97
C LEU A 171 4.29 15.50 0.97
N LEU A 172 3.03 15.72 1.34
CA LEU A 172 2.03 16.33 0.45
C LEU A 172 2.42 17.76 0.07
N LYS A 173 2.93 18.55 1.02
CA LYS A 173 3.46 19.90 0.76
C LYS A 173 4.57 19.83 -0.28
N ARG A 174 5.52 18.90 -0.13
CA ARG A 174 6.56 18.67 -1.13
C ARG A 174 5.97 18.28 -2.48
N LEU A 175 5.02 17.34 -2.53
CA LEU A 175 4.40 16.90 -3.79
C LEU A 175 3.65 18.02 -4.54
N ALA A 176 3.08 18.99 -3.81
CA ALA A 176 2.41 20.16 -4.37
C ALA A 176 3.40 21.19 -4.94
N LEU A 177 4.52 21.39 -4.25
CA LEU A 177 5.60 22.32 -4.61
C LEU A 177 6.58 21.75 -5.64
N GLU A 178 6.66 20.42 -5.77
CA GLU A 178 7.33 19.77 -6.88
C GLU A 178 6.66 20.25 -8.17
N GLY A 179 7.34 21.16 -8.87
CA GLY A 179 6.88 21.67 -10.15
C GLY A 179 6.66 20.52 -11.11
N ASP A 180 5.68 20.67 -12.00
CA ASP A 180 5.62 19.82 -13.19
C ASP A 180 6.85 20.19 -14.03
N VAL A 181 7.97 19.50 -13.77
CA VAL A 181 9.02 19.35 -14.79
C VAL A 181 8.28 18.94 -16.05
N PHE A 182 8.47 19.65 -17.17
CA PHE A 182 7.79 19.42 -18.44
C PHE A 182 8.10 18.01 -18.99
N LEU A 183 7.53 17.00 -18.34
CA LEU A 183 7.64 15.61 -18.70
C LEU A 183 6.59 15.38 -19.79
N PRO A 184 6.99 14.80 -20.93
CA PRO A 184 6.05 14.52 -21.99
C PRO A 184 5.03 13.51 -21.49
N TYR A 185 3.80 13.59 -22.00
CA TYR A 185 2.82 12.53 -21.80
C TYR A 185 3.44 11.16 -22.17
N PRO A 186 3.23 10.07 -21.42
CA PRO A 186 2.39 9.91 -20.22
C PRO A 186 3.10 10.13 -18.88
N TYR A 187 4.30 10.72 -18.87
CA TYR A 187 5.17 10.81 -17.69
C TYR A 187 4.83 11.96 -16.74
N SER A 188 3.95 12.88 -17.15
CA SER A 188 3.38 13.89 -16.26
C SER A 188 2.23 13.29 -15.43
N ARG A 189 2.14 13.65 -14.14
CA ARG A 189 1.03 13.22 -13.29
C ARG A 189 -0.27 13.87 -13.78
N SER A 190 -1.35 13.09 -13.80
CA SER A 190 -2.65 13.62 -14.22
C SER A 190 -3.15 14.72 -13.30
N TYR A 191 -3.96 15.61 -13.86
CA TYR A 191 -4.62 16.70 -13.13
C TYR A 191 -5.35 16.21 -11.87
N LYS A 192 -6.01 15.03 -11.95
CA LYS A 192 -6.73 14.44 -10.82
C LYS A 192 -5.81 14.11 -9.65
N VAL A 193 -4.62 13.56 -9.92
CA VAL A 193 -3.63 13.23 -8.89
C VAL A 193 -3.11 14.51 -8.24
N GLN A 194 -2.79 15.52 -9.05
CA GLN A 194 -2.32 16.80 -8.53
C GLN A 194 -3.39 17.46 -7.66
N TRP A 195 -4.63 17.52 -8.15
CA TRP A 195 -5.78 18.04 -7.40
C TRP A 195 -5.93 17.35 -6.04
N LYS A 196 -5.84 16.02 -6.01
CA LYS A 196 -5.99 15.24 -4.78
C LYS A 196 -4.97 15.59 -3.70
N VAL A 197 -3.73 15.93 -4.09
CA VAL A 197 -2.71 16.40 -3.15
C VAL A 197 -3.13 17.70 -2.46
N TYR A 198 -3.59 18.69 -3.24
CA TYR A 198 -4.06 19.96 -2.67
C TYR A 198 -5.36 19.78 -1.88
N GLU A 199 -6.25 18.91 -2.33
CA GLU A 199 -7.48 18.58 -1.60
C GLU A 199 -7.14 18.08 -0.19
N LYS A 200 -6.29 17.06 -0.05
CA LYS A 200 -5.88 16.54 1.27
C LYS A 200 -5.17 17.60 2.12
N LEU A 201 -4.30 18.42 1.52
CA LEU A 201 -3.62 19.50 2.24
C LEU A 201 -4.61 20.51 2.85
N PHE A 202 -5.59 20.98 2.07
CA PHE A 202 -6.53 22.01 2.53
C PHE A 202 -7.73 21.49 3.30
N THR A 203 -7.98 20.17 3.31
CA THR A 203 -9.10 19.55 4.03
C THR A 203 -8.60 18.81 5.26
N ASP A 204 -7.74 17.81 5.09
CA ASP A 204 -7.29 16.92 6.16
C ASP A 204 -6.19 17.58 7.04
N PHE A 205 -5.31 18.40 6.44
CA PHE A 205 -4.14 18.97 7.11
C PHE A 205 -4.16 20.50 7.25
N ARG A 206 -5.35 21.13 7.15
CA ARG A 206 -5.45 22.59 7.17
C ARG A 206 -4.79 23.21 8.40
N ASP A 207 -5.05 22.63 9.56
CA ASP A 207 -4.60 23.17 10.85
C ASP A 207 -3.08 22.98 11.08
N CYS A 208 -2.39 22.27 10.18
CA CYS A 208 -0.95 22.07 10.22
C CYS A 208 -0.16 23.20 9.54
N PHE A 209 -0.82 24.09 8.81
CA PHE A 209 -0.13 25.18 8.12
C PHE A 209 0.36 26.26 9.07
N ASP A 210 1.41 26.98 8.64
CA ASP A 210 1.56 28.36 9.07
C ASP A 210 0.88 29.30 8.05
N ARG A 211 0.70 30.57 8.44
CA ARG A 211 -0.02 31.53 7.60
C ARG A 211 0.66 31.76 6.24
N VAL A 212 2.00 31.71 6.19
CA VAL A 212 2.76 31.99 4.96
C VAL A 212 2.64 30.80 4.00
N ASP A 213 2.91 29.60 4.52
CA ASP A 213 2.81 28.33 3.80
C ASP A 213 1.42 28.13 3.19
N TYR A 214 0.37 28.43 3.96
CA TYR A 214 -1.00 28.33 3.47
C TYR A 214 -1.24 29.24 2.26
N HIS A 215 -0.82 30.51 2.34
CA HIS A 215 -1.04 31.46 1.25
C HIS A 215 -0.21 31.12 -0.01
N ASP A 216 1.03 30.66 0.17
CA ASP A 216 1.91 30.26 -0.93
C ASP A 216 1.35 29.04 -1.68
N LEU A 217 0.93 28.01 -0.95
CA LEU A 217 0.29 26.84 -1.55
C LEU A 217 -1.06 27.19 -2.18
N LEU A 218 -1.84 28.09 -1.59
CA LEU A 218 -3.11 28.51 -2.16
C LEU A 218 -2.91 29.30 -3.47
N ALA A 219 -1.88 30.14 -3.54
CA ALA A 219 -1.51 30.83 -4.77
C ALA A 219 -1.06 29.84 -5.85
N SER A 220 -0.25 28.84 -5.48
CA SER A 220 0.15 27.72 -6.35
C SER A 220 -1.05 26.91 -6.84
N ALA A 221 -2.03 26.63 -5.98
CA ALA A 221 -3.26 25.96 -6.36
C ALA A 221 -4.08 26.79 -7.36
N LYS A 222 -4.22 28.10 -7.13
CA LYS A 222 -4.97 29.02 -8.02
C LYS A 222 -4.33 29.19 -9.40
N SER A 223 -3.01 29.06 -9.53
CA SER A 223 -2.34 29.15 -10.82
C SER A 223 -2.53 27.86 -11.64
N LYS A 224 -2.63 26.71 -10.96
CA LYS A 224 -2.86 25.40 -11.59
C LYS A 224 -4.33 25.10 -11.85
N PHE A 225 -5.21 25.52 -10.95
CA PHE A 225 -6.62 25.12 -10.90
C PHE A 225 -7.53 26.34 -10.88
N GLN A 226 -8.43 26.42 -11.87
CA GLN A 226 -9.44 27.47 -11.97
C GLN A 226 -10.76 26.81 -12.40
N PRO A 227 -11.83 26.88 -11.60
CA PRO A 227 -11.92 27.45 -10.25
C PRO A 227 -11.33 26.55 -9.16
N ILE A 228 -10.96 27.12 -8.01
CA ILE A 228 -10.66 26.37 -6.78
C ILE A 228 -11.92 26.24 -5.90
N PRO A 229 -12.05 25.18 -5.08
CA PRO A 229 -13.16 24.99 -4.17
C PRO A 229 -13.19 26.05 -3.07
N SER A 230 -14.39 26.53 -2.72
CA SER A 230 -14.56 27.40 -1.55
C SER A 230 -14.17 26.70 -0.24
N SER A 231 -14.25 25.36 -0.18
CA SER A 231 -13.77 24.59 0.95
C SER A 231 -12.27 24.73 1.15
N TRP A 232 -11.47 25.14 0.17
CA TRP A 232 -10.04 25.41 0.34
C TRP A 232 -9.75 26.84 0.83
N LEU A 233 -10.80 27.64 1.03
CA LEU A 233 -10.71 29.01 1.53
C LEU A 233 -11.14 29.02 3.01
N GLY A 234 -10.56 29.91 3.80
CA GLY A 234 -10.90 30.08 5.22
C GLY A 234 -9.83 29.56 6.16
N TYR A 235 -8.66 30.20 6.08
CA TYR A 235 -7.63 30.20 7.12
C TYR A 235 -7.81 31.45 7.97
#